data_AF-A0A927QUD4-F1
#
_entry.id   AF-A0A927QUD4-F1
#
_cell.length_a   1.000
_cell.length_b   1.000
_cell.length_c   1.000
_cell.angle_alpha   90.00
_cell.angle_beta   90.00
_cell.angle_gamma   90.00
#
_symmetry.space_group_name_H-M   'P 1'
#
loop_
_entity.id
_entity.type
_entity.pdbx_description
1 polymer ?
#
loop_
_entity_poly.entity_id
_entity_poly.type
_entity_poly.pdbx_seq_one_letter_code
_entity_poly.pdbx_strand_id
1 'polypeptide(L)'
;MIVQLQQILGTWRHTNGDKIIDFNIRSKNFGEEVTKAMFTIYKRIPDNNIIYEWHGEIEIINSENELPKIQINEIHKTEDKPEYENLTIWMFTAPNEMFVELGNGDRVLFNKLGTIFS
;
A
#
# COMPACT_ATOMS: atom_id res chain seq x y z
N MET A 1 -5.58 -15.05 9.08
CA MET A 1 -6.20 -14.43 7.88
C MET A 1 -5.21 -14.57 6.75
N ILE A 2 -5.62 -15.02 5.57
CA ILE A 2 -4.72 -15.09 4.40
C ILE A 2 -5.16 -14.01 3.42
N VAL A 3 -4.22 -13.15 3.01
CA VAL A 3 -4.46 -12.09 2.03
C VAL A 3 -3.69 -12.41 0.76
N GLN A 4 -4.40 -12.37 -0.37
CA GLN A 4 -3.82 -12.51 -1.69
C GLN A 4 -3.54 -11.13 -2.28
N LEU A 5 -2.47 -11.04 -3.09
CA LEU A 5 -2.08 -9.80 -3.74
C LEU A 5 -3.24 -9.17 -4.54
N GLN A 6 -4.05 -10.00 -5.21
CA GLN A 6 -5.20 -9.57 -6.00
C GLN A 6 -6.23 -8.76 -5.20
N GLN A 7 -6.36 -9.02 -3.89
CA GLN A 7 -7.34 -8.31 -3.04
C GLN A 7 -6.95 -6.85 -2.84
N ILE A 8 -5.65 -6.56 -2.82
CA ILE A 8 -5.11 -5.22 -2.56
C ILE A 8 -4.70 -4.48 -3.84
N LEU A 9 -4.85 -5.06 -5.03
CA LEU A 9 -4.62 -4.32 -6.28
C LEU A 9 -5.60 -3.15 -6.41
N GLY A 10 -5.11 -1.98 -6.81
CA GLY A 10 -5.89 -0.76 -7.00
C GLY A 10 -5.26 0.48 -6.35
N THR A 11 -5.99 1.59 -6.40
CA THR A 11 -5.63 2.81 -5.67
C THR A 11 -6.36 2.84 -4.34
N TRP A 12 -5.60 2.91 -3.24
CA TRP A 12 -6.10 3.01 -1.88
C TRP A 12 -5.75 4.39 -1.33
N ARG A 13 -6.73 5.13 -0.81
CA ARG A 13 -6.58 6.51 -0.35
C ARG A 13 -6.84 6.65 1.13
N HIS A 14 -5.95 7.34 1.80
CA HIS A 14 -6.14 7.90 3.12
C HIS A 14 -6.11 9.43 3.05
N THR A 15 -7.00 10.08 3.80
CA THR A 15 -7.07 11.54 3.90
C THR A 15 -6.86 11.94 5.36
N ASN A 16 -5.93 12.87 5.61
CA ASN A 16 -5.65 13.45 6.92
C ASN A 16 -5.58 14.98 6.82
N GLY A 17 -6.72 15.64 7.04
CA GLY A 17 -6.88 17.06 6.76
C GLY A 17 -6.57 17.37 5.30
N ASP A 18 -5.65 18.30 5.06
CA ASP A 18 -5.22 18.71 3.71
C ASP A 18 -4.16 17.78 3.09
N LYS A 19 -3.96 16.59 3.65
CA LYS A 19 -2.97 15.62 3.16
C LYS A 19 -3.69 14.41 2.60
N ILE A 20 -3.42 14.10 1.34
CA ILE A 20 -3.90 12.90 0.68
C ILE A 20 -2.73 11.95 0.54
N ILE A 21 -2.89 10.73 1.02
CA ILE A 21 -1.94 9.64 0.82
C ILE A 21 -2.61 8.58 -0.04
N ASP A 22 -2.05 8.29 -1.21
CA ASP A 22 -2.52 7.17 -2.00
C ASP A 22 -1.46 6.10 -2.14
N PHE A 23 -1.88 4.86 -1.92
CA PHE A 23 -1.12 3.66 -2.25
C PHE A 23 -1.66 3.14 -3.57
N ASN A 24 -0.81 3.11 -4.58
CA ASN A 24 -1.13 2.56 -5.89
C ASN A 24 -0.45 1.22 -6.00
N ILE A 25 -1.27 0.17 -6.05
CA ILE A 25 -0.81 -1.20 -6.10
C ILE A 25 -1.24 -1.80 -7.43
N ARG A 26 -0.29 -2.08 -8.30
CA ARG A 26 -0.53 -2.59 -9.67
C ARG A 26 0.27 -3.85 -9.92
N SER A 27 -0.31 -4.81 -10.64
CA SER A 27 0.45 -5.98 -11.10
C SER A 27 1.48 -5.56 -12.15
N LYS A 28 2.63 -6.21 -12.12
CA LYS A 28 3.74 -6.09 -13.08
C LYS A 28 4.09 -7.51 -13.51
N ASN A 29 3.72 -7.85 -14.75
CA ASN A 29 4.06 -9.15 -15.33
C ASN A 29 5.44 -9.04 -15.99
N PHE A 30 6.43 -9.74 -15.45
CA PHE A 30 7.74 -9.92 -16.08
C PHE A 30 7.95 -11.40 -16.41
N GLY A 31 7.56 -11.82 -17.62
CA GLY A 31 7.84 -13.17 -18.10
C GLY A 31 7.22 -14.29 -17.25
N GLU A 32 7.79 -15.50 -17.39
CA GLU A 32 7.23 -16.76 -16.89
C GLU A 32 6.97 -16.73 -15.36
N GLU A 33 5.69 -16.81 -15.02
CA GLU A 33 5.09 -17.22 -13.74
C GLU A 33 5.24 -16.37 -12.46
N VAL A 34 5.79 -15.15 -12.49
CA VAL A 34 5.84 -14.31 -11.27
C VAL A 34 4.99 -13.04 -11.40
N THR A 35 3.83 -13.02 -10.73
CA THR A 35 3.04 -11.78 -10.54
C THR A 35 3.67 -10.96 -9.41
N LYS A 36 4.49 -9.98 -9.76
CA LYS A 36 4.93 -8.95 -8.80
C LYS A 36 3.94 -7.80 -8.79
N ALA A 37 3.81 -7.07 -7.69
CA ALA A 37 3.12 -5.78 -7.71
C ALA A 37 4.09 -4.64 -7.47
N MET A 38 3.82 -3.50 -8.12
CA MET A 38 4.47 -2.25 -7.80
C MET A 38 3.61 -1.51 -6.80
N PHE A 39 4.25 -1.00 -5.76
CA PHE A 39 3.65 -0.15 -4.75
C PHE A 39 4.20 1.26 -4.91
N THR A 40 3.30 2.23 -4.87
CA THR A 40 3.67 3.64 -4.89
C THR A 40 2.87 4.39 -3.83
N ILE A 41 3.56 5.00 -2.87
CA ILE A 41 2.97 5.97 -1.95
C ILE A 41 3.31 7.35 -2.44
N TYR A 42 2.32 8.23 -2.50
CA TYR A 42 2.59 9.66 -2.55
C TYR A 42 1.78 10.40 -1.51
N LYS A 43 2.30 11.54 -1.09
CA LYS A 43 1.49 12.58 -0.46
C LYS A 43 1.31 13.76 -1.38
N ARG A 44 0.05 14.11 -1.54
CA ARG A 44 -0.39 15.30 -2.25
C ARG A 44 -1.05 16.26 -1.28
N ILE A 45 -0.80 17.54 -1.48
CA ILE A 45 -1.68 18.61 -0.98
C ILE A 45 -2.78 18.84 -2.05
N PRO A 46 -3.99 19.30 -1.68
CA PRO A 46 -5.11 19.58 -2.58
C PRO A 46 -4.75 20.22 -3.92
N ASP A 47 -3.70 21.04 -3.96
CA ASP A 47 -3.20 21.72 -5.16
C ASP A 47 -2.40 20.80 -6.13
N ASN A 48 -2.60 19.48 -6.07
CA ASN A 48 -1.90 18.46 -6.88
C ASN A 48 -0.36 18.46 -6.78
N ASN A 49 0.20 19.12 -5.77
CA ASN A 49 1.64 19.12 -5.53
C ASN A 49 2.05 17.83 -4.79
N ILE A 50 2.89 17.02 -5.42
CA ILE A 50 3.51 15.85 -4.81
C ILE A 50 4.67 16.32 -3.94
N ILE A 51 4.61 16.04 -2.63
CA ILE A 51 5.65 16.43 -1.67
C ILE A 51 6.62 15.30 -1.41
N TYR A 52 6.10 14.07 -1.48
CA TYR A 52 6.93 12.89 -1.43
C TYR A 52 6.35 11.76 -2.25
N GLU A 53 7.26 10.89 -2.66
CA GLU A 53 7.00 9.69 -3.43
C GLU A 53 7.89 8.55 -2.92
N TRP A 54 7.27 7.39 -2.77
CA TRP A 54 7.91 6.14 -2.41
C TRP A 54 7.49 5.11 -3.44
N HIS A 55 8.43 4.32 -3.96
CA HIS A 55 8.13 3.23 -4.88
C HIS A 55 8.97 2.00 -4.62
N GLY A 56 8.41 0.82 -4.87
CA GLY A 56 9.09 -0.45 -4.72
C GLY A 56 8.24 -1.62 -5.19
N GLU A 57 8.86 -2.78 -5.33
CA GLU A 57 8.14 -4.02 -5.60
C GLU A 57 7.55 -4.55 -4.29
N ILE A 58 6.37 -5.17 -4.30
CA ILE A 58 5.78 -5.71 -3.07
C ILE A 58 5.44 -7.19 -3.14
N GLU A 59 5.48 -7.78 -1.96
CA GLU A 59 5.05 -9.13 -1.66
C GLU A 59 4.16 -9.12 -0.41
N ILE A 60 3.18 -10.04 -0.37
CA ILE A 60 2.34 -10.24 0.80
C ILE A 60 2.81 -11.47 1.56
N ILE A 61 3.35 -11.22 2.74
CA ILE A 61 3.84 -12.26 3.65
C ILE A 61 2.69 -12.68 4.55
N ASN A 62 2.20 -13.91 4.34
CA ASN A 62 1.21 -14.54 5.19
C ASN A 62 1.93 -15.58 6.07
N SER A 63 1.86 -15.40 7.39
CA SER A 63 2.42 -16.34 8.37
C SER A 63 1.31 -16.93 9.24
N GLU A 64 1.52 -18.14 9.75
CA GLU A 64 0.58 -18.75 10.70
C GLU A 64 0.47 -17.89 11.97
N ASN A 65 -0.75 -17.65 12.42
CA ASN A 65 -1.08 -16.88 13.63
C ASN A 65 -0.60 -15.41 13.65
N GLU A 66 -0.10 -14.88 12.53
CA GLU A 66 0.25 -13.46 12.40
C GLU A 66 -0.70 -12.74 11.42
N LEU A 67 -0.71 -11.42 11.50
CA LEU A 67 -1.37 -10.58 10.50
C LEU A 67 -0.52 -10.50 9.22
N PRO A 68 -1.15 -10.43 8.04
CA PRO A 68 -0.42 -10.31 6.77
C PRO A 68 0.39 -9.02 6.71
N LYS A 69 1.64 -9.13 6.24
CA LYS A 69 2.56 -7.99 6.09
C LYS A 69 2.74 -7.65 4.62
N ILE A 70 2.87 -6.36 4.32
CA ILE A 70 3.29 -5.88 3.01
C ILE A 70 4.79 -5.62 3.10
N GLN A 71 5.58 -6.45 2.42
CA GLN A 71 7.01 -6.24 2.28
C GLN A 71 7.27 -5.42 1.03
N ILE A 72 8.04 -4.33 1.15
CA ILE A 72 8.45 -3.47 0.02
C ILE A 72 9.93 -3.75 -0.28
N ASN A 73 10.18 -4.39 -1.41
CA ASN A 73 11.50 -4.68 -1.96
C ASN A 73 11.96 -3.51 -2.85
N GLU A 74 13.27 -3.28 -2.87
CA GLU A 74 13.90 -2.24 -3.72
C GLU A 74 13.28 -0.85 -3.53
N ILE A 75 13.10 -0.46 -2.27
CA ILE A 75 12.43 0.80 -1.95
C ILE A 75 13.26 2.01 -2.38
N HIS A 76 12.60 2.92 -3.10
CA HIS A 76 13.10 4.24 -3.42
C HIS A 76 12.16 5.27 -2.80
N LYS A 77 12.71 6.29 -2.14
CA LYS A 77 11.95 7.27 -1.37
C LYS A 77 12.55 8.66 -1.50
N THR A 78 11.69 9.67 -1.60
CA THR A 78 12.09 11.09 -1.64
C THR A 78 12.21 11.73 -0.26
N GLU A 79 11.82 11.03 0.79
CA GLU A 79 11.97 11.44 2.20
C GLU A 79 12.24 10.22 3.08
N ASP A 80 12.68 10.43 4.32
CA ASP A 80 12.89 9.35 5.29
C ASP A 80 11.73 9.29 6.29
N LYS A 81 10.85 8.29 6.11
CA LYS A 81 9.61 8.06 6.87
C LYS A 81 9.47 6.58 7.26
N PRO A 82 10.15 6.15 8.34
CA PRO A 82 10.24 4.73 8.68
C PRO A 82 8.86 4.10 8.96
N GLU A 83 7.84 4.88 9.30
CA GLU A 83 6.48 4.37 9.54
C GLU A 83 5.84 3.73 8.30
N TYR A 84 6.25 4.12 7.09
CA TYR A 84 5.71 3.56 5.84
C TYR A 84 6.52 2.36 5.30
N GLU A 85 7.62 1.97 5.96
CA GLU A 85 8.43 0.81 5.58
C GLU A 85 7.87 -0.50 6.14
N ASN A 86 7.20 -0.43 7.30
CA ASN A 86 6.66 -1.59 8.00
C ASN A 86 5.14 -1.52 7.98
N LEU A 87 4.53 -2.22 7.03
CA LEU A 87 3.08 -2.16 6.81
C LEU A 87 2.44 -3.51 7.12
N THR A 88 1.47 -3.51 8.03
CA THR A 88 0.68 -4.71 8.37
C THR A 88 -0.78 -4.49 8.01
N ILE A 89 -1.39 -5.44 7.30
CA ILE A 89 -2.81 -5.41 6.99
C ILE A 89 -3.55 -5.85 8.25
N TRP A 90 -4.09 -4.87 8.99
CA TRP A 90 -4.76 -5.11 10.26
C TRP A 90 -6.10 -5.82 10.04
N MET A 91 -6.94 -5.25 9.17
CA MET A 91 -8.20 -5.86 8.77
C MET A 91 -8.77 -5.21 7.50
N PHE A 92 -9.68 -5.93 6.85
CA PHE A 92 -10.64 -5.36 5.91
C PHE A 92 -11.98 -5.20 6.62
N THR A 93 -12.52 -3.98 6.68
CA THR A 93 -13.87 -3.72 7.21
C THR A 93 -14.94 -3.87 6.13
N ALA A 94 -14.56 -3.63 4.88
CA ALA A 94 -15.39 -3.81 3.68
C ALA A 94 -14.47 -4.15 2.48
N PRO A 95 -15.02 -4.58 1.32
CA PRO A 95 -14.21 -4.87 0.13
C PRO A 95 -13.34 -3.69 -0.35
N ASN A 96 -13.75 -2.46 -0.03
CA ASN A 96 -13.07 -1.22 -0.40
C ASN A 96 -12.49 -0.47 0.81
N GLU A 97 -12.39 -1.11 1.97
CA GLU A 97 -11.87 -0.48 3.19
C GLU A 97 -10.85 -1.40 3.85
N MET A 98 -9.64 -0.88 4.05
CA MET A 98 -8.52 -1.59 4.64
C MET A 98 -7.88 -0.74 5.73
N PHE A 99 -7.75 -1.29 6.93
CA PHE A 99 -6.87 -0.72 7.96
C PHE A 99 -5.45 -1.26 7.78
N VAL A 100 -4.50 -0.35 7.66
CA VAL A 100 -3.07 -0.65 7.64
C VAL A 100 -2.47 -0.13 8.94
N GLU A 101 -1.81 -1.02 9.68
CA GLU A 101 -0.95 -0.63 10.79
C GLU A 101 0.43 -0.26 10.24
N LEU A 102 0.85 0.98 10.52
CA LEU A 102 2.14 1.55 10.14
C LEU A 102 3.24 1.14 11.13
N GLY A 103 4.50 1.36 10.78
CA GLY A 103 5.66 1.01 11.61
C GLY A 103 5.76 1.75 12.93
N ASN A 104 5.03 2.86 13.08
CA ASN A 104 4.89 3.60 14.33
C ASN A 104 3.73 3.10 15.22
N GLY A 105 2.98 2.09 14.78
CA GLY A 105 1.81 1.54 15.47
C GLY A 105 0.47 2.21 15.13
N ASP A 106 0.47 3.27 14.32
CA ASP A 106 -0.77 3.93 13.92
C ASP A 106 -1.58 3.03 12.99
N ARG A 107 -2.90 2.95 13.22
CA ARG A 107 -3.84 2.24 12.35
C ARG A 107 -4.57 3.24 11.47
N VAL A 108 -4.29 3.15 10.18
CA VAL A 108 -4.77 4.11 9.19
C VAL A 108 -5.78 3.45 8.27
N LEU A 109 -6.95 4.07 8.14
CA LEU A 109 -7.98 3.63 7.21
C LEU A 109 -7.67 4.11 5.80
N PHE A 110 -7.62 3.17 4.87
CA PHE A 110 -7.55 3.40 3.43
C PHE A 110 -8.83 2.95 2.75
N ASN A 111 -9.32 3.79 1.85
CA ASN A 111 -10.48 3.53 1.00
C ASN A 111 -10.05 3.27 -0.44
N LYS A 112 -10.55 2.20 -1.05
CA LYS A 112 -10.27 1.86 -2.44
C LYS A 112 -11.04 2.80 -3.37
N LEU A 113 -10.33 3.57 -4.19
CA LEU A 113 -10.94 4.48 -5.17
C LEU A 113 -11.34 3.77 -6.46
N GLY A 114 -10.68 2.65 -6.77
CA GLY A 114 -10.92 1.88 -7.97
C GLY A 114 -9.84 0.84 -8.21
N THR A 115 -10.18 -0.16 -9.02
CA THR A 115 -9.25 -1.14 -9.57
C THR A 115 -8.57 -0.53 -10.79
N ILE A 116 -7.26 -0.33 -10.73
CA ILE A 116 -6.47 -0.01 -11.92
C ILE A 116 -6.38 -1.30 -12.73
N PHE A 117 -7.33 -1.51 -13.63
CA PHE A 117 -7.16 -2.47 -14.72
C PHE A 117 -6.48 -1.72 -15.86
N SER A 118 -5.21 -2.00 -16.08
CA SER A 118 -4.52 -1.76 -17.36
C SER A 118 -3.98 -3.09 -17.85
#